data_AF-A0A4T1ZRU6-F1
#
_entry.id   AF-A0A4T1ZRU6-F1
#
_cell.length_a   1.000
_cell.length_b   1.000
_cell.length_c   1.000
_cell.angle_alpha   90.00
_cell.angle_beta   90.00
_cell.angle_gamma   90.00
#
_symmetry.space_group_name_H-M   'P 1'
#
loop_
_entity.id
_entity.type
_entity.pdbx_description
1 polymer ?
#
loop_
_entity_poly.entity_id
_entity_poly.type
_entity_poly.pdbx_seq_one_letter_code
_entity_poly.pdbx_strand_id
1 'polypeptide(L)'
;MSTFSGPLGSHKGYIVHIALQNCSDYFELCEGQRENDTYGKIRSKYKRLRLFLNAAESINNIPDYIFHEYKDKYGWRKETDVRTLLSNKSKIHETINTLANGYKHCVRNPSKDPSIAKEIDAADFQEIRIIIDADLADLKDLNIEFSFDSIEDEEILGEAFRFWVDYHNNPNLPMLLGVCV
;
A
#
# COMPACT_ATOMS: atom_id res chain seq x y z
N MET A 1 -33.66 -3.91 0.54
CA MET A 1 -33.01 -2.59 0.73
C MET A 1 -32.26 -2.66 2.05
N SER A 2 -30.92 -2.75 2.05
CA SER A 2 -30.18 -2.60 3.31
C SER A 2 -29.92 -1.12 3.54
N THR A 3 -30.60 -0.62 4.57
CA THR A 3 -30.51 0.70 5.16
C THR A 3 -29.14 0.83 5.84
N PHE A 4 -28.36 1.84 5.46
CA PHE A 4 -27.08 2.23 6.08
C PHE A 4 -26.14 1.08 6.43
N SER A 5 -25.49 0.54 5.41
CA SER A 5 -24.30 -0.28 5.62
C SER A 5 -23.15 0.72 5.87
N GLY A 6 -22.59 0.73 7.09
CA GLY A 6 -21.53 1.68 7.49
C GLY A 6 -20.26 1.60 6.64
N PRO A 7 -19.13 2.19 7.07
CA PRO A 7 -17.88 2.21 6.28
C PRO A 7 -17.44 0.86 5.70
N LEU A 8 -17.76 -0.26 6.35
CA LEU A 8 -17.38 -1.61 5.91
C LEU A 8 -18.53 -2.38 5.24
N GLY A 9 -19.65 -1.71 4.99
CA GLY A 9 -20.89 -2.31 4.53
C GLY A 9 -21.06 -2.37 3.02
N SER A 10 -20.13 -1.79 2.26
CA SER A 10 -20.06 -1.83 0.80
C SER A 10 -18.64 -1.47 0.34
N HIS A 11 -18.25 -1.87 -0.86
CA HIS A 11 -16.98 -1.44 -1.46
C HIS A 11 -16.91 0.08 -1.58
N LYS A 12 -18.02 0.76 -1.91
CA LYS A 12 -18.07 2.23 -1.98
C LYS A 12 -17.81 2.86 -0.62
N GLY A 13 -18.45 2.35 0.43
CA GLY A 13 -18.22 2.80 1.80
C GLY A 13 -16.77 2.61 2.20
N TYR A 14 -16.19 1.45 1.89
CA TYR A 14 -14.81 1.12 2.22
C TYR A 14 -13.81 2.01 1.48
N ILE A 15 -14.03 2.23 0.18
CA ILE A 15 -13.19 3.13 -0.63
C ILE A 15 -13.16 4.52 0.01
N VAL A 16 -14.33 5.11 0.27
CA VAL A 16 -14.42 6.51 0.72
C VAL A 16 -13.90 6.71 2.13
N HIS A 17 -14.30 5.84 3.06
CA HIS A 17 -14.09 6.07 4.48
C HIS A 17 -12.86 5.37 5.06
N ILE A 18 -12.28 4.41 4.33
CA ILE A 18 -11.10 3.67 4.78
C ILE A 18 -9.94 3.85 3.80
N ALA A 19 -10.09 3.36 2.56
CA ALA A 19 -8.95 3.28 1.64
C ALA A 19 -8.42 4.66 1.24
N LEU A 20 -9.30 5.56 0.79
CA LEU A 20 -8.92 6.91 0.40
C LEU A 20 -8.49 7.75 1.61
N GLN A 21 -9.10 7.57 2.78
CA GLN A 21 -8.69 8.29 4.01
C GLN A 21 -7.28 7.90 4.44
N ASN A 22 -6.92 6.61 4.43
CA ASN A 22 -5.56 6.20 4.76
C ASN A 22 -4.52 6.80 3.79
N CYS A 23 -4.87 6.96 2.52
CA CYS A 23 -4.00 7.62 1.54
C CYS A 23 -3.88 9.12 1.82
N SER A 24 -5.00 9.80 2.08
CA SER A 24 -5.00 11.22 2.46
C SER A 24 -4.15 11.46 3.71
N ASP A 25 -4.34 10.68 4.77
CA ASP A 25 -3.56 10.75 6.01
C ASP A 25 -2.05 10.59 5.74
N TYR A 26 -1.68 9.69 4.82
CA TYR A 26 -0.28 9.50 4.41
C TYR A 26 0.27 10.74 3.69
N PHE A 27 -0.42 11.21 2.65
CA PHE A 27 0.05 12.36 1.86
C PHE A 27 0.12 13.64 2.70
N GLU A 28 -0.89 13.91 3.53
CA GLU A 28 -0.90 15.04 4.45
C GLU A 28 0.26 14.97 5.45
N LEU A 29 0.58 13.77 5.95
CA LEU A 29 1.76 13.60 6.80
C LEU A 29 3.06 13.92 6.06
N CYS A 30 3.22 13.42 4.83
CA CYS A 30 4.41 13.65 4.03
C CYS A 30 4.63 15.13 3.74
N GLU A 31 3.59 15.83 3.27
CA GLU A 31 3.64 17.27 3.02
C GLU A 31 3.97 18.04 4.30
N GLY A 32 3.25 17.79 5.40
CA GLY A 32 3.51 18.47 6.67
C GLY A 32 4.93 18.20 7.21
N GLN A 33 5.51 17.01 6.99
CA GLN A 33 6.88 16.74 7.40
C GLN A 33 7.93 17.42 6.53
N ARG A 34 7.66 17.60 5.22
CA ARG A 34 8.51 18.37 4.30
C ARG A 34 8.50 19.84 4.67
N GLU A 35 7.32 20.41 4.89
CA GLU A 35 7.14 21.83 5.28
C GLU A 35 7.84 22.18 6.60
N ASN A 36 7.84 21.25 7.57
CA ASN A 36 8.44 21.45 8.89
C ASN A 36 9.90 20.98 9.00
N ASP A 37 10.56 20.62 7.89
CA ASP A 37 11.93 20.08 7.86
C ASP A 37 12.15 18.93 8.87
N THR A 38 11.17 18.03 8.94
CA THR A 38 11.22 16.85 9.80
C THR A 38 11.25 15.54 9.02
N TYR A 39 11.27 15.62 7.69
CA TYR A 39 11.21 14.45 6.81
C TYR A 39 12.38 13.47 7.03
N GLY A 40 13.59 13.99 7.28
CA GLY A 40 14.77 13.16 7.55
C GLY A 40 14.80 12.50 8.93
N LYS A 41 13.97 12.95 9.88
CA LYS A 41 14.03 12.49 11.28
C LYS A 41 13.57 11.04 11.42
N ILE A 42 14.29 10.25 12.21
CA ILE A 42 14.00 8.81 12.43
C ILE A 42 12.56 8.54 12.87
N ARG A 43 12.03 9.33 13.81
CA ARG A 43 10.63 9.22 14.27
C ARG A 43 9.63 9.50 13.14
N SER A 44 9.96 10.45 12.27
CA SER A 44 9.14 10.81 11.11
C SER A 44 9.13 9.67 10.09
N LYS A 45 10.29 9.06 9.81
CA LYS A 45 10.43 7.87 8.95
C LYS A 45 9.52 6.73 9.39
N TYR A 46 9.57 6.34 10.68
CA TYR A 46 8.68 5.30 11.21
C TYR A 46 7.19 5.64 11.05
N LYS A 47 6.81 6.90 11.25
CA LYS A 47 5.42 7.33 11.13
C LYS A 47 4.95 7.28 9.68
N ARG A 48 5.78 7.70 8.71
CA ARG A 48 5.49 7.61 7.28
C ARG A 48 5.34 6.17 6.85
N LEU A 49 6.31 5.31 7.14
CA LEU A 49 6.26 3.90 6.77
C LEU A 49 4.98 3.24 7.27
N ARG A 50 4.59 3.47 8.53
CA ARG A 50 3.34 2.92 9.07
C ARG A 50 2.10 3.38 8.28
N LEU A 51 2.00 4.67 7.97
CA LEU A 51 0.85 5.19 7.22
C LEU A 51 0.88 4.72 5.75
N PHE A 52 2.06 4.65 5.14
CA PHE A 52 2.24 4.11 3.80
C PHE A 52 1.73 2.67 3.70
N LEU A 53 2.14 1.81 4.63
CA LEU A 53 1.70 0.41 4.69
C LEU A 53 0.19 0.30 4.88
N ASN A 54 -0.40 1.12 5.76
CA ASN A 54 -1.85 1.16 5.96
C ASN A 54 -2.58 1.60 4.68
N ALA A 55 -2.07 2.61 3.98
CA ALA A 55 -2.65 3.11 2.73
C ALA A 55 -2.58 2.04 1.64
N ALA A 56 -1.39 1.49 1.36
CA ALA A 56 -1.18 0.45 0.36
C ALA A 56 -2.04 -0.78 0.63
N GLU A 57 -2.09 -1.26 1.87
CA GLU A 57 -2.91 -2.41 2.26
C GLU A 57 -4.39 -2.12 2.09
N SER A 58 -4.84 -0.94 2.50
CA SER A 58 -6.25 -0.60 2.42
C SER A 58 -6.74 -0.50 0.98
N ILE A 59 -5.94 0.05 0.05
CA ILE A 59 -6.22 0.00 -1.39
C ILE A 59 -6.25 -1.45 -1.87
N ASN A 60 -5.26 -2.25 -1.48
CA ASN A 60 -5.14 -3.64 -1.91
C ASN A 60 -6.33 -4.51 -1.48
N ASN A 61 -7.10 -4.11 -0.47
CA ASN A 61 -8.29 -4.82 -0.01
C ASN A 61 -9.58 -4.42 -0.74
N ILE A 62 -9.60 -3.35 -1.53
CA ILE A 62 -10.80 -2.92 -2.29
C ILE A 62 -11.38 -4.05 -3.17
N PRO A 63 -10.58 -4.84 -3.91
CA PRO A 63 -11.09 -5.97 -4.70
C PRO A 63 -11.88 -6.98 -3.89
N ASP A 64 -11.54 -7.19 -2.62
CA ASP A 64 -12.21 -8.17 -1.76
C ASP A 64 -13.60 -7.67 -1.36
N TYR A 65 -13.76 -6.37 -1.11
CA TYR A 65 -15.07 -5.76 -0.91
C TYR A 65 -15.95 -5.86 -2.17
N ILE A 66 -15.37 -5.65 -3.35
CA ILE A 66 -16.08 -5.83 -4.63
C ILE A 66 -16.52 -7.29 -4.78
N PHE A 67 -15.63 -8.24 -4.49
CA PHE A 67 -15.95 -9.66 -4.52
C PHE A 67 -17.12 -9.99 -3.59
N HIS A 68 -17.05 -9.60 -2.32
CA HIS A 68 -18.09 -9.94 -1.35
C HIS A 68 -19.44 -9.29 -1.65
N GLU A 69 -19.45 -8.11 -2.26
CA GLU A 69 -20.68 -7.41 -2.64
C GLU A 69 -21.35 -8.00 -3.90
N TYR A 70 -20.57 -8.55 -4.84
CA TYR A 70 -21.09 -8.94 -6.16
C TYR A 70 -20.87 -10.41 -6.56
N LYS A 71 -20.22 -11.24 -5.74
CA LYS A 71 -19.91 -12.64 -6.05
C LYS A 71 -21.13 -13.45 -6.50
N ASP A 72 -22.28 -13.27 -5.85
CA ASP A 72 -23.50 -14.03 -6.18
C ASP A 72 -24.09 -13.55 -7.51
N LYS A 73 -23.97 -12.26 -7.82
CA LYS A 73 -24.46 -11.65 -9.06
C LYS A 73 -23.67 -12.10 -10.29
N TYR A 74 -22.35 -12.20 -10.17
CA TYR A 74 -21.46 -12.58 -11.29
C TYR A 74 -20.99 -14.04 -11.26
N GLY A 75 -21.41 -14.81 -10.25
CA GLY A 75 -21.00 -16.21 -10.09
C GLY A 75 -19.52 -16.41 -9.75
N TRP A 76 -18.86 -15.41 -9.16
CA TRP A 76 -17.45 -15.50 -8.75
C TRP A 76 -17.29 -16.46 -7.58
N ARG A 77 -16.21 -17.24 -7.60
CA ARG A 77 -15.95 -18.26 -6.58
C ARG A 77 -14.79 -17.88 -5.67
N LYS A 78 -13.89 -17.03 -6.15
CA LYS A 78 -12.68 -16.63 -5.42
C LYS A 78 -12.41 -15.14 -5.60
N GLU A 79 -11.81 -14.51 -4.59
CA GLU A 79 -11.35 -13.11 -4.66
C GLU A 79 -10.37 -12.86 -5.81
N THR A 80 -9.58 -13.89 -6.15
CA THR A 80 -8.66 -13.89 -7.29
C THR A 80 -9.36 -13.58 -8.63
N ASP A 81 -10.66 -13.89 -8.75
CA ASP A 81 -11.43 -13.63 -9.97
C ASP A 81 -11.50 -12.11 -10.22
N VAL A 82 -11.81 -11.33 -9.17
CA VAL A 82 -11.90 -9.86 -9.26
C VAL A 82 -10.52 -9.25 -9.46
N ARG A 83 -9.51 -9.72 -8.72
CA ARG A 83 -8.13 -9.24 -8.86
C ARG A 83 -7.58 -9.45 -10.27
N THR A 84 -7.84 -10.61 -10.87
CA THR A 84 -7.44 -10.89 -12.26
C THR A 84 -8.12 -9.96 -13.26
N LEU A 85 -9.42 -9.68 -13.08
CA LEU A 85 -10.16 -8.74 -13.95
C LEU A 85 -9.58 -7.32 -13.85
N LEU A 86 -9.27 -6.86 -12.64
CA LEU A 86 -8.66 -5.55 -12.42
C LEU A 86 -7.25 -5.45 -13.01
N SER A 87 -6.41 -6.47 -12.81
CA SER A 87 -5.05 -6.50 -13.38
C SER A 87 -5.06 -6.45 -14.91
N ASN A 88 -6.04 -7.11 -15.55
CA ASN A 88 -6.21 -7.04 -17.00
C ASN A 88 -6.62 -5.64 -17.51
N LYS A 89 -7.18 -4.79 -16.63
CA LYS A 89 -7.64 -3.45 -16.97
C LYS A 89 -6.67 -2.35 -16.60
N SER A 90 -5.90 -2.54 -15.53
CA SER A 90 -4.97 -1.53 -15.07
C SER A 90 -3.79 -2.15 -14.33
N LYS A 91 -2.59 -1.89 -14.84
CA LYS A 91 -1.32 -2.33 -14.25
C LYS A 91 -1.15 -1.84 -12.80
N ILE A 92 -1.76 -0.72 -12.43
CA ILE A 92 -1.63 -0.16 -11.08
C ILE A 92 -2.09 -1.14 -9.97
N HIS A 93 -3.07 -2.00 -10.27
CA HIS A 93 -3.56 -2.99 -9.32
C HIS A 93 -2.58 -4.13 -9.12
N GLU A 94 -1.92 -4.56 -10.18
CA GLU A 94 -0.85 -5.56 -10.12
C GLU A 94 0.32 -5.01 -9.27
N THR A 95 0.67 -3.74 -9.50
CA THR A 95 1.77 -3.08 -8.79
C THR A 95 1.48 -2.85 -7.32
N ILE A 96 0.31 -2.31 -6.95
CA ILE A 96 -0.10 -2.15 -5.54
C ILE A 96 -0.22 -3.50 -4.83
N ASN A 97 -0.77 -4.51 -5.51
CA ASN A 97 -0.86 -5.85 -4.94
C ASN A 97 0.54 -6.43 -4.68
N THR A 98 1.48 -6.24 -5.61
CA THR A 98 2.88 -6.67 -5.44
C THR A 98 3.55 -5.94 -4.29
N LEU A 99 3.37 -4.62 -4.19
CA LEU A 99 3.90 -3.79 -3.11
C LEU A 99 3.36 -4.22 -1.74
N ALA A 100 2.03 -4.27 -1.60
CA ALA A 100 1.37 -4.63 -0.35
C ALA A 100 1.71 -6.07 0.08
N ASN A 101 1.77 -7.03 -0.85
CA ASN A 101 2.15 -8.40 -0.54
C ASN A 101 3.64 -8.51 -0.18
N GLY A 102 4.51 -7.79 -0.89
CA GLY A 102 5.94 -7.76 -0.60
C GLY A 102 6.23 -7.31 0.83
N TYR A 103 5.50 -6.30 1.34
CA TYR A 103 5.60 -5.87 2.73
C TYR A 103 5.02 -6.86 3.76
N LYS A 104 4.07 -7.72 3.37
CA LYS A 104 3.50 -8.76 4.26
C LYS A 104 4.46 -9.93 4.46
N HIS A 105 5.26 -10.25 3.45
CA HIS A 105 6.12 -11.42 3.46
C HIS A 105 7.49 -11.08 4.06
N CYS A 106 7.61 -11.20 5.38
CA CYS A 106 8.92 -11.37 6.02
C CYS A 106 9.35 -12.84 5.81
N VAL A 107 10.08 -13.16 4.74
CA VAL A 107 10.32 -14.58 4.44
C VAL A 107 11.32 -15.19 5.44
N ARG A 108 10.81 -16.15 6.20
CA ARG A 108 11.53 -16.96 7.18
C ARG A 108 12.30 -18.14 6.55
N ASN A 109 12.30 -18.30 5.22
CA ASN A 109 13.09 -19.26 4.43
C ASN A 109 12.93 -19.00 2.90
N PRO A 110 13.91 -18.41 2.19
CA PRO A 110 13.85 -18.32 0.73
C PRO A 110 13.82 -19.71 0.10
N SER A 111 13.16 -19.85 -1.05
CA SER A 111 13.20 -21.09 -1.84
C SER A 111 14.65 -21.46 -2.14
N LYS A 112 15.04 -22.72 -1.86
CA LYS A 112 16.38 -23.23 -2.18
C LYS A 112 16.54 -23.59 -3.66
N ASP A 113 15.47 -23.47 -4.45
CA ASP A 113 15.47 -23.77 -5.86
C ASP A 113 15.81 -22.49 -6.67
N PRO A 114 16.99 -22.40 -7.29
CA PRO A 114 17.42 -21.25 -8.07
C PRO A 114 16.63 -21.06 -9.39
N SER A 115 15.76 -21.99 -9.76
CA SER A 115 14.86 -21.83 -10.91
C SER A 115 13.57 -21.07 -10.59
N ILE A 116 13.26 -20.89 -9.31
CA ILE A 116 12.10 -20.12 -8.85
C ILE A 116 12.56 -18.69 -8.61
N ALA A 117 12.02 -17.74 -9.39
CA ALA A 117 12.29 -16.32 -9.19
C ALA A 117 11.98 -15.95 -7.74
N LYS A 118 12.92 -15.25 -7.08
CA LYS A 118 12.73 -14.79 -5.70
C LYS A 118 11.49 -13.89 -5.67
N GLU A 119 10.49 -14.26 -4.86
CA GLU A 119 9.40 -13.35 -4.52
C GLU A 119 9.98 -12.15 -3.77
N ILE A 120 9.54 -10.94 -4.13
CA ILE A 120 9.98 -9.70 -3.46
C ILE A 120 9.49 -9.74 -2.01
N ASP A 121 10.38 -9.48 -1.04
CA ASP A 121 10.08 -9.56 0.38
C ASP A 121 10.31 -8.24 1.14
N ALA A 122 9.89 -8.17 2.40
CA ALA A 122 9.98 -6.96 3.22
C ALA A 122 11.41 -6.44 3.41
N ALA A 123 12.42 -7.31 3.37
CA ALA A 123 13.82 -6.91 3.49
C ALA A 123 14.36 -6.32 2.18
N ASP A 124 13.79 -6.68 1.03
CA ASP A 124 14.12 -6.04 -0.25
C ASP A 124 13.66 -4.57 -0.31
N PHE A 125 12.70 -4.17 0.54
CA PHE A 125 12.20 -2.80 0.62
C PHE A 125 12.87 -1.94 1.69
N GLN A 126 13.82 -2.48 2.46
CA GLN A 126 14.43 -1.77 3.59
C GLN A 126 15.95 -1.91 3.63
N GLU A 127 16.64 -0.79 3.79
CA GLU A 127 18.08 -0.75 4.06
C GLU A 127 18.31 -0.22 5.48
N ILE A 128 18.91 -1.04 6.35
CA ILE A 128 19.32 -0.61 7.69
C ILE A 128 20.62 0.18 7.59
N ARG A 129 20.67 1.36 8.22
CA ARG A 129 21.86 2.23 8.25
C ARG A 129 22.33 2.42 9.68
N ILE A 130 23.64 2.26 9.88
CA ILE A 130 24.32 2.63 11.12
C ILE A 130 25.08 3.92 10.83
N ILE A 131 24.68 4.99 11.49
CA ILE A 131 25.31 6.31 11.38
C ILE A 131 26.26 6.43 12.56
N ILE A 132 27.54 6.64 12.26
CA ILE A 132 28.59 6.80 13.27
C ILE A 132 29.16 8.20 13.09
N ASP A 133 28.82 9.08 14.02
CA ASP A 133 29.41 10.41 14.10
C ASP A 133 30.55 10.38 15.14
N ALA A 134 31.76 10.64 14.67
CA ALA A 134 32.95 10.69 15.50
C ALA A 134 33.65 12.03 15.30
N ASP A 135 33.95 12.73 16.40
CA ASP A 135 34.93 13.82 16.35
C ASP A 135 36.34 13.22 16.30
N LEU A 136 37.04 13.43 15.17
CA LEU A 136 38.41 12.94 14.97
C LEU A 136 39.42 13.63 15.91
N ALA A 137 39.05 14.77 16.51
CA ALA A 137 39.87 15.49 17.48
C ALA A 137 39.67 15.01 18.93
N ASP A 138 38.50 14.44 19.26
CA ASP A 138 38.20 13.86 20.56
C ASP A 138 37.35 12.58 20.42
N LEU A 139 38.04 11.43 20.34
CA LEU A 139 37.43 10.10 20.19
C LEU A 139 36.57 9.65 21.40
N LYS A 140 36.42 10.48 22.44
CA LYS A 140 35.58 10.15 23.60
C LYS A 140 34.08 10.24 23.31
N ASP A 141 33.68 11.03 22.33
CA ASP A 141 32.28 11.23 21.95
C ASP A 141 31.99 10.55 20.60
N LEU A 142 31.84 9.22 20.65
CA LEU A 142 31.32 8.44 19.53
C LEU A 142 29.80 8.39 19.62
N ASN A 143 29.10 9.05 18.70
CA ASN A 143 27.66 8.94 18.59
C ASN A 143 27.29 7.88 17.55
N ILE A 144 26.53 6.87 17.97
CA ILE A 144 26.05 5.80 17.09
C ILE A 144 24.52 5.90 17.03
N GLU A 145 23.98 6.19 15.85
CA GLU A 145 22.54 6.20 15.59
C GLU A 145 22.16 5.07 14.61
N PHE A 146 21.02 4.44 14.87
CA PHE A 146 20.41 3.49 13.95
C PHE A 146 19.33 4.19 13.14
N SER A 147 19.41 4.09 11.82
CA SER A 147 18.43 4.60 10.88
C SER A 147 18.03 3.50 9.90
N PHE A 148 17.03 3.77 9.07
CA PHE A 148 16.69 2.93 7.94
C PHE A 148 16.21 3.79 6.79
N ASP A 149 16.36 3.28 5.58
CA ASP A 149 15.66 3.77 4.40
C ASP A 149 14.67 2.70 3.95
N SER A 150 13.51 3.13 3.46
CA SER A 150 12.46 2.24 2.97
C SER A 150 11.94 2.71 1.63
N ILE A 151 11.55 1.78 0.76
CA ILE A 151 10.95 2.08 -0.54
C ILE A 151 9.47 2.46 -0.34
N GLU A 152 9.23 3.71 0.02
CA GLU A 152 7.91 4.32 0.06
C GLU A 152 7.58 4.85 -1.35
N ASP A 153 7.03 4.02 -2.22
CA ASP A 153 6.69 4.44 -3.59
C ASP A 153 5.42 5.31 -3.62
N GLU A 154 5.61 6.59 -3.30
CA GLU A 154 4.55 7.60 -3.27
C GLU A 154 3.89 7.81 -4.63
N GLU A 155 4.62 7.58 -5.73
CA GLU A 155 4.11 7.76 -7.09
C GLU A 155 3.07 6.69 -7.40
N ILE A 156 3.42 5.42 -7.16
CA ILE A 156 2.50 4.28 -7.32
C ILE A 156 1.30 4.43 -6.39
N LEU A 157 1.51 4.80 -5.12
CA LEU A 157 0.40 5.02 -4.21
C LEU A 157 -0.50 6.18 -4.69
N GLY A 158 0.09 7.25 -5.21
CA GLY A 158 -0.61 8.41 -5.76
C GLY A 158 -1.41 8.07 -7.02
N GLU A 159 -0.87 7.24 -7.91
CA GLU A 159 -1.60 6.73 -9.07
C GLU A 159 -2.78 5.87 -8.67
N ALA A 160 -2.59 4.95 -7.71
CA ALA A 160 -3.66 4.12 -7.19
C ALA A 160 -4.75 4.94 -6.50
N PHE A 161 -4.35 5.94 -5.71
CA PHE A 161 -5.27 6.88 -5.08
C PHE A 161 -6.13 7.60 -6.13
N ARG A 162 -5.50 8.19 -7.16
CA ARG A 162 -6.21 8.88 -8.26
C ARG A 162 -7.20 7.95 -8.96
N PHE A 163 -6.77 6.72 -9.27
CA PHE A 163 -7.64 5.72 -9.90
C PHE A 163 -8.92 5.47 -9.09
N TRP A 164 -8.79 5.27 -7.78
CA TRP A 164 -9.94 4.99 -6.92
C TRP A 164 -10.80 6.22 -6.63
N VAL A 165 -10.21 7.43 -6.63
CA VAL A 165 -10.96 8.70 -6.63
C VAL A 165 -11.82 8.83 -7.88
N ASP A 166 -11.25 8.54 -9.06
CA ASP A 166 -11.98 8.62 -10.34
C ASP A 166 -13.15 7.64 -10.37
N TYR A 167 -12.92 6.39 -9.91
CA TYR A 167 -13.97 5.39 -9.78
C TYR A 167 -15.04 5.81 -8.75
N HIS A 168 -14.65 6.38 -7.61
CA HIS A 168 -15.59 6.86 -6.60
C HIS A 168 -16.52 7.95 -7.16
N ASN A 169 -15.95 8.90 -7.91
CA ASN A 169 -16.69 9.99 -8.52
C ASN A 169 -17.59 9.53 -9.69
N ASN A 170 -17.16 8.49 -10.42
CA ASN A 170 -17.86 7.97 -11.61
C ASN A 170 -18.03 6.44 -11.53
N PRO A 171 -18.86 5.91 -10.61
CA PRO A 171 -18.90 4.48 -10.32
C PRO A 171 -19.54 3.69 -11.46
N ASN A 172 -18.73 2.95 -12.20
CA ASN A 172 -19.17 2.03 -13.26
C ASN A 172 -18.43 0.69 -13.15
N LEU A 173 -19.00 -0.25 -12.38
CA LEU A 173 -18.39 -1.56 -12.10
C LEU A 173 -18.19 -2.42 -13.38
N PRO A 174 -19.17 -2.53 -14.30
CA PRO A 174 -18.96 -3.20 -15.59
C PRO A 174 -17.75 -2.66 -16.37
N MET A 175 -17.62 -1.33 -16.44
CA MET A 175 -16.49 -0.68 -17.12
C MET A 175 -15.17 -0.92 -16.38
N LEU A 176 -15.18 -0.83 -15.04
CA LEU A 176 -14.03 -1.09 -14.18
C LEU A 176 -13.44 -2.49 -14.42
N LEU A 177 -14.31 -3.50 -14.44
CA LEU A 177 -13.90 -4.91 -14.51
C LEU A 177 -13.85 -5.44 -15.95
N GLY A 178 -14.34 -4.69 -16.93
CA GLY A 178 -14.48 -5.16 -18.31
C GLY A 178 -15.49 -6.28 -18.50
N VAL A 179 -16.51 -6.36 -17.65
CA VAL A 179 -17.56 -7.37 -17.75
C VAL A 179 -18.80 -6.72 -18.38
N CYS A 180 -19.30 -7.30 -19.47
CA CYS A 180 -20.60 -6.91 -20.02
C CYS A 180 -21.72 -7.50 -19.15
N VAL A 181 -22.76 -6.70 -18.88
CA VAL A 181 -24.00 -7.13 -18.23
C VAL A 181 -24.97 -7.65 -19.28
#